data_AF-A0AAD6YE47-F1
#
_entry.id   AF-A0AAD6YE47-F1
#
_cell.length_a   1.000
_cell.length_b   1.000
_cell.length_c   1.000
_cell.angle_alpha   90.00
_cell.angle_beta   90.00
_cell.angle_gamma   90.00
#
_symmetry.space_group_name_H-M   'P 1'
#
loop_
_entity.id
_entity.type
_entity.pdbx_description
1 polymer ?
#
loop_
_entity_poly.entity_id
_entity_poly.type
_entity_poly.pdbx_seq_one_letter_code
_entity_poly.pdbx_strand_id
1 'polypeptide(L)'
;MNGNVWQIGTLPNTTMTWGQVRAGQQHKCGICGVILLTGERPGFCCGPNGSHYLDVRPLPPLPPEFDVFLRDPRVSKLSRRLNLILSFASLESTHPFPKQNNGPPGFVAIGGRVYHR
;
A
#
# COMPACT_ATOMS: atom_id res chain seq x y z
N MET A 1 -6.95 -27.97 -27.79
CA MET A 1 -7.08 -27.29 -26.49
C MET A 1 -6.12 -26.10 -26.51
N ASN A 2 -6.60 -24.93 -26.93
CA ASN A 2 -5.77 -23.72 -27.02
C ASN A 2 -5.78 -23.04 -25.66
N GLY A 3 -4.75 -23.29 -24.86
CA GLY A 3 -4.55 -22.58 -23.60
C GLY A 3 -4.19 -21.12 -23.90
N ASN A 4 -5.04 -20.18 -23.49
CA ASN A 4 -4.72 -18.76 -23.53
C ASN A 4 -3.49 -18.53 -22.64
N VAL A 5 -2.35 -18.24 -23.28
CA VAL A 5 -1.11 -17.87 -22.60
C VAL A 5 -1.31 -16.48 -22.02
N TRP A 6 -1.37 -16.37 -20.70
CA TRP A 6 -1.40 -15.09 -20.01
C TRP A 6 -0.11 -14.32 -20.31
N GLN A 7 -0.23 -13.16 -20.96
CA GLN A 7 0.90 -12.26 -21.20
C GLN A 7 0.94 -11.18 -20.11
N ILE A 8 2.11 -10.98 -19.51
CA ILE A 8 2.34 -9.90 -18.55
C ILE A 8 2.57 -8.61 -19.33
N GLY A 9 1.59 -7.71 -19.32
CA GLY A 9 1.76 -6.36 -19.87
C GLY A 9 2.57 -5.47 -18.94
N THR A 10 3.45 -4.65 -19.50
CA THR A 10 4.11 -3.57 -18.75
C THR A 10 3.08 -2.51 -18.39
N LEU A 11 2.89 -2.28 -17.10
CA LEU A 11 2.11 -1.12 -16.65
C LEU A 11 2.92 0.14 -17.01
N PRO A 12 2.27 1.20 -17.53
CA PRO A 12 2.94 2.47 -17.72
C PRO A 12 3.53 2.92 -16.38
N ASN A 13 4.71 3.53 -16.41
CA ASN A 13 5.43 4.03 -15.24
C ASN A 13 4.57 5.10 -14.53
N THR A 14 3.64 4.66 -13.69
CA THR A 14 2.74 5.51 -12.93
C THR A 14 3.34 5.64 -11.55
N THR A 15 4.30 6.55 -11.43
CA THR A 15 4.81 6.93 -10.11
C THR A 15 3.72 7.74 -9.42
N MET A 16 2.88 7.07 -8.63
CA MET A 16 1.88 7.76 -7.82
C MET A 16 2.62 8.51 -6.71
N THR A 17 2.39 9.82 -6.64
CA THR A 17 3.02 10.73 -5.68
C THR A 17 1.95 11.51 -4.93
N TRP A 18 2.06 11.53 -3.60
CA TRP A 18 1.19 12.33 -2.75
C TRP A 18 1.54 13.81 -2.90
N GLY A 19 0.54 14.66 -3.07
CA GLY A 19 0.73 16.11 -3.02
C GLY A 19 1.57 16.67 -4.14
N GLN A 20 1.55 16.03 -5.31
CA GLN A 20 2.27 16.49 -6.49
C GLN A 20 2.00 17.99 -6.72
N VAL A 21 3.07 18.80 -6.78
CA VAL A 21 2.94 20.23 -7.04
C VAL A 21 2.80 20.46 -8.55
N ARG A 22 1.75 21.18 -8.95
CA ARG A 22 1.49 21.56 -10.34
C ARG A 22 1.27 23.06 -10.41
N ALA A 23 2.05 23.76 -11.26
CA ALA A 23 2.00 25.22 -11.37
C ALA A 23 2.10 25.94 -10.00
N GLY A 24 2.97 25.44 -9.11
CA GLY A 24 3.16 25.99 -7.76
C GLY A 24 2.05 25.66 -6.75
N GLN A 25 0.99 24.97 -7.16
CA GLN A 25 -0.10 24.55 -6.27
C GLN A 25 0.08 23.08 -5.87
N GLN A 26 0.08 22.81 -4.57
CA GLN A 26 0.13 21.45 -4.04
C GLN A 26 -1.20 20.74 -4.29
N HIS A 27 -1.17 19.51 -4.79
CA HIS A 27 -2.37 18.71 -5.01
C HIS A 27 -3.01 18.30 -3.67
N LYS A 28 -4.04 19.03 -3.26
CA LYS A 28 -4.77 18.83 -2.01
C LYS A 28 -6.25 19.15 -2.17
N CYS A 29 -7.08 18.67 -1.26
CA CYS A 29 -8.49 19.02 -1.21
C CYS A 29 -8.68 20.50 -0.85
N GLY A 30 -9.50 21.23 -1.61
CA GLY A 30 -9.81 22.64 -1.34
C GLY A 30 -10.70 22.88 -0.10
N ILE A 31 -11.35 21.83 0.41
CA ILE A 31 -12.26 21.92 1.56
C ILE A 31 -11.55 21.57 2.87
N CYS A 32 -11.01 20.35 2.98
CA CYS A 32 -10.37 19.87 4.22
C CYS A 32 -8.84 20.00 4.22
N GLY A 33 -8.21 20.34 3.09
CA GLY A 33 -6.75 20.48 2.99
C GLY A 33 -5.95 19.18 2.91
N VAL A 34 -6.60 18.00 2.94
CA VAL A 34 -5.92 16.69 2.82
C VAL A 34 -5.13 16.61 1.51
N ILE A 35 -3.90 16.10 1.60
CA ILE A 35 -3.02 15.89 0.46
C ILE A 35 -3.58 14.74 -0.40
N LEU A 36 -3.73 15.00 -1.71
CA LEU A 36 -4.32 14.06 -2.64
C LEU A 36 -3.24 13.30 -3.44
N LEU A 37 -3.50 12.05 -3.76
CA LEU A 37 -2.64 11.21 -4.60
C LEU A 37 -2.71 11.65 -6.08
N THR A 38 -1.66 11.39 -6.85
CA THR A 38 -1.67 11.63 -8.30
C THR A 38 -2.86 10.91 -8.96
N GLY A 39 -3.76 11.66 -9.59
CA GLY A 39 -4.93 11.13 -10.29
C GLY A 39 -6.25 11.20 -9.51
N GLU A 40 -6.20 11.50 -8.21
CA GLU A 40 -7.42 11.82 -7.45
C GLU A 40 -8.04 13.13 -7.95
N ARG A 41 -9.37 13.14 -8.08
CA ARG A 41 -10.10 14.30 -8.59
C ARG A 41 -10.47 15.27 -7.46
N PRO A 42 -10.74 16.56 -7.75
CA PRO A 42 -11.10 17.57 -6.75
C PRO A 42 -12.32 17.29 -5.84
N GLY A 43 -13.11 16.24 -6.10
CA GLY A 43 -14.22 15.81 -5.23
C GLY A 43 -14.00 14.45 -4.54
N PHE A 44 -12.82 13.83 -4.68
CA PHE A 44 -12.56 12.51 -4.12
C PHE A 44 -12.63 12.48 -2.58
N CYS A 45 -12.11 13.52 -1.92
CA CYS A 45 -12.02 13.56 -0.46
C CYS A 45 -13.32 14.01 0.22
N CYS A 46 -13.85 15.19 -0.11
CA CYS A 46 -15.03 15.76 0.56
C CYS A 46 -16.31 15.73 -0.29
N GLY A 47 -16.30 15.00 -1.40
CA GLY A 47 -17.37 15.08 -2.39
C GLY A 47 -17.29 16.33 -3.29
N PRO A 48 -18.12 16.40 -4.33
CA PRO A 48 -18.28 17.59 -5.15
C PRO A 48 -18.60 18.81 -4.28
N ASN A 49 -17.79 19.87 -4.37
CA ASN A 49 -17.96 21.10 -3.60
C ASN A 49 -18.09 20.91 -2.07
N GLY A 50 -17.53 19.83 -1.51
CA GLY A 50 -17.61 19.57 -0.08
C GLY A 50 -18.93 18.97 0.40
N SER A 51 -19.75 18.40 -0.50
CA SER A 51 -21.06 17.82 -0.18
C SER A 51 -21.05 16.81 0.97
N HIS A 52 -19.93 16.11 1.19
CA HIS A 52 -19.77 15.09 2.22
C HIS A 52 -18.87 15.54 3.38
N TYR A 53 -18.46 16.81 3.44
CA TYR A 53 -17.53 17.30 4.46
C TYR A 53 -18.11 17.20 5.88
N LEU A 54 -19.42 17.40 6.03
CA LEU A 54 -20.12 17.39 7.31
C LEU A 54 -20.77 16.04 7.66
N ASP A 55 -20.71 15.07 6.74
CA ASP A 55 -21.33 13.75 6.93
C ASP A 55 -20.64 12.95 8.04
N VAL A 56 -19.35 13.22 8.26
CA VAL A 56 -18.53 12.53 9.24
C VAL A 56 -17.98 13.54 10.23
N ARG A 57 -18.15 13.26 11.52
CA ARG A 57 -17.53 14.06 12.58
C ARG A 57 -16.01 13.90 12.51
N PRO A 58 -15.23 14.98 12.74
CA PRO A 58 -13.79 14.86 12.84
C PRO A 58 -13.39 13.78 13.84
N LEU A 59 -12.37 13.01 13.49
CA LEU A 59 -11.79 12.04 14.44
C LEU A 59 -11.27 12.80 15.67
N PRO A 60 -11.44 12.23 16.87
CA PRO A 60 -10.80 12.79 18.06
C PRO A 60 -9.28 12.86 17.85
N PRO A 61 -8.58 13.80 18.51
CA PRO A 61 -7.13 13.84 18.46
C PRO A 61 -6.55 12.52 18.93
N LEU A 62 -5.41 12.13 18.35
CA LEU A 62 -4.71 10.94 18.80
C LEU A 62 -4.31 11.09 20.28
N PRO A 63 -4.39 10.00 21.06
CA PRO A 63 -3.93 10.02 22.44
C PRO A 63 -2.45 10.43 22.52
N PRO A 64 -2.01 11.21 23.54
CA PRO A 64 -0.64 11.69 23.66
C PRO A 64 0.42 10.59 23.64
N GLU A 65 0.05 9.38 24.05
CA GLU A 65 0.91 8.19 24.05
C GLU A 65 1.38 7.83 22.63
N PHE A 66 0.65 8.24 21.60
CA PHE A 66 1.02 7.99 20.20
C PHE A 66 2.15 8.90 19.70
N ASP A 67 2.45 10.02 20.36
CA ASP A 67 3.51 10.95 19.94
C ASP A 67 4.88 10.25 19.84
N VAL A 68 5.13 9.27 20.70
CA VAL A 68 6.38 8.49 20.68
C VAL A 68 6.53 7.74 19.36
N PHE A 69 5.44 7.19 18.82
CA PHE A 69 5.45 6.48 17.55
C PHE A 69 5.46 7.43 16.35
N LEU A 70 4.72 8.54 16.42
CA LEU A 70 4.64 9.53 15.34
C LEU A 70 5.99 10.22 15.09
N ARG A 71 6.83 10.34 16.11
CA ARG A 71 8.16 10.96 16.02
C ARG A 71 9.30 9.97 15.76
N ASP A 72 9.07 8.65 15.86
CA ASP A 72 10.12 7.66 15.59
C ASP A 72 10.34 7.51 14.07
N PRO A 73 11.50 7.89 13.53
CA PRO A 73 11.78 7.79 12.09
C PRO A 73 11.77 6.34 11.58
N ARG A 74 11.84 5.35 12.47
CA ARG A 74 11.85 3.92 12.14
C ARG A 74 10.45 3.34 12.05
N VAL A 75 9.41 4.04 12.54
CA VAL A 75 8.05 3.48 12.67
C VAL A 75 7.53 2.92 11.34
N SER A 76 7.74 3.64 10.24
CA SER A 76 7.33 3.20 8.89
C SER A 76 8.09 1.97 8.42
N LYS A 77 9.41 1.92 8.67
CA LYS A 77 10.25 0.77 8.31
C LYS A 77 9.87 -0.47 9.12
N LEU A 78 9.65 -0.31 10.42
CA LEU A 78 9.30 -1.41 11.34
C LEU A 78 7.90 -1.92 11.08
N SER A 79 6.91 -1.04 10.88
CA SER A 79 5.53 -1.43 10.57
C SER A 79 5.45 -2.20 9.26
N ARG A 80 6.14 -1.74 8.22
CA ARG A 80 6.23 -2.46 6.94
C ARG A 80 6.84 -3.85 7.11
N ARG A 81 7.92 -3.97 7.89
CA ARG A 81 8.54 -5.27 8.17
C ARG A 81 7.59 -6.20 8.91
N LEU A 82 6.89 -5.71 9.91
CA LEU A 82 5.91 -6.48 10.68
C LEU A 82 4.76 -6.94 9.78
N ASN A 83 4.18 -6.04 8.98
CA ASN A 83 3.11 -6.36 8.04
C ASN A 83 3.57 -7.42 7.03
N LEU A 84 4.79 -7.33 6.50
CA LEU A 84 5.32 -8.35 5.60
C LEU A 84 5.45 -9.72 6.26
N ILE A 85 5.91 -9.78 7.51
CA ILE A 85 6.00 -11.04 8.27
C ILE A 85 4.61 -11.61 8.51
N LEU A 86 3.65 -10.79 8.91
CA LEU A 86 2.28 -11.22 9.15
C LEU A 86 1.62 -11.72 7.86
N SER A 87 1.75 -10.96 6.76
CA SER A 87 1.28 -11.38 5.43
C SER A 87 1.94 -12.68 4.99
N PHE A 88 3.25 -12.83 5.23
CA PHE A 88 3.96 -14.07 4.91
C PHE A 88 3.43 -15.25 5.73
N ALA A 89 3.28 -15.08 7.04
CA ALA A 89 2.77 -16.11 7.94
C ALA A 89 1.31 -16.49 7.63
N SER A 90 0.50 -15.54 7.13
CA SER A 90 -0.87 -15.81 6.70
C SER A 90 -0.98 -16.56 5.37
N LEU A 91 0.12 -16.72 4.63
CA LEU A 91 0.11 -17.54 3.43
C LEU A 91 0.17 -19.00 3.85
N GLU A 92 -1.00 -19.61 3.93
CA GLU A 92 -1.10 -21.05 4.06
C GLU A 92 -0.50 -21.73 2.81
N SER A 93 0.34 -22.74 3.04
CA SER A 93 0.80 -23.59 1.95
C SER A 93 -0.22 -24.69 1.73
N THR A 94 -0.78 -24.78 0.53
CA THR A 94 -1.64 -25.89 0.13
C THR A 94 -0.88 -27.21 -0.07
N HIS A 95 0.45 -27.17 -0.11
CA HIS A 95 1.32 -28.32 -0.38
C HIS A 95 2.37 -28.48 0.73
N PRO A 96 2.72 -29.72 1.11
CA PRO A 96 3.77 -29.97 2.09
C PRO A 96 5.13 -29.43 1.61
N PHE A 97 5.90 -28.85 2.52
CA PHE A 97 7.27 -28.42 2.22
C PHE A 97 8.11 -29.62 1.74
N PRO A 98 8.94 -29.43 0.70
CA PRO A 98 9.78 -30.51 0.17
C PRO A 98 10.72 -31.04 1.25
N LYS A 99 10.68 -32.36 1.47
CA LYS A 99 11.47 -33.06 2.51
C LYS A 99 12.88 -33.45 2.06
N GLN A 100 13.22 -33.22 0.80
CA GLN A 100 14.47 -33.68 0.19
C GLN A 100 15.48 -32.53 0.09
N ASN A 101 16.63 -32.72 0.75
CA ASN A 101 17.78 -31.79 0.77
C ASN A 101 18.63 -31.82 -0.52
N ASN A 102 18.18 -32.52 -1.57
CA ASN A 102 18.95 -32.74 -2.81
C ASN A 102 18.59 -31.76 -3.95
N GLY A 103 17.70 -30.79 -3.70
CA GLY A 103 17.42 -29.70 -4.64
C GLY A 103 18.04 -28.38 -4.19
N PRO A 104 18.19 -27.37 -5.08
CA PRO A 104 18.62 -26.03 -4.68
C PRO A 104 17.71 -25.51 -3.55
N PRO A 105 18.25 -24.83 -2.52
CA PRO A 105 17.55 -24.55 -1.28
C PRO A 105 16.21 -23.83 -1.51
N GLY A 106 15.13 -24.59 -1.26
CA GLY A 106 13.75 -24.17 -0.98
C GLY A 106 13.18 -23.00 -1.79
N PHE A 107 12.46 -23.31 -2.87
CA PHE A 107 11.54 -22.36 -3.50
C PHE A 107 10.32 -22.13 -2.58
N VAL A 108 10.11 -20.91 -2.12
CA VAL A 108 8.85 -20.50 -1.49
C VAL A 108 8.14 -19.57 -2.46
N ALA A 109 6.96 -19.98 -2.92
CA ALA A 109 6.11 -19.17 -3.78
C ALA A 109 5.11 -18.39 -2.91
N ILE A 110 5.27 -17.07 -2.88
CA ILE A 110 4.32 -16.15 -2.23
C ILE A 110 3.61 -15.39 -3.36
N GLY A 111 2.31 -15.61 -3.53
CA GLY A 111 1.53 -14.92 -4.56
C GLY A 111 2.04 -15.11 -6.01
N GLY A 112 2.67 -16.25 -6.30
CA GLY A 112 3.21 -16.57 -7.63
C GLY A 112 4.60 -16.00 -7.94
N ARG A 113 5.29 -15.38 -6.97
CA ARG A 113 6.70 -14.94 -7.14
C ARG A 113 7.65 -15.86 -6.40
N VAL A 114 8.69 -16.29 -7.11
CA VAL A 114 9.75 -17.15 -6.60
C VAL A 114 10.92 -16.27 -6.16
N TYR A 115 11.28 -16.35 -4.88
CA TYR A 115 12.47 -15.68 -4.37
C TYR A 115 13.63 -16.67 -4.30
N HIS A 116 14.80 -16.24 -4.77
CA HIS A 116 16.08 -16.91 -4.58
C HIS A 116 16.87 -16.20 -3.47
N ARG A 117 17.68 -16.94 -2.72
CA ARG A 117 18.74 -16.36 -1.90
C ARG A 117 20.02 -16.25 -2.73
#